data_AF-A0A968CCH5-F1
#
_entry.id   AF-A0A968CCH5-F1
#
_cell.length_a   1.000
_cell.length_b   1.000
_cell.length_c   1.000
_cell.angle_alpha   90.00
_cell.angle_beta   90.00
_cell.angle_gamma   90.00
#
_symmetry.space_group_name_H-M   'P 1'
#
loop_
_entity.id
_entity.type
_entity.pdbx_description
1 polymer ?
#
loop_
_entity_poly.entity_id
_entity_poly.type
_entity_poly.pdbx_seq_one_letter_code
_entity_poly.pdbx_strand_id
1 'polypeptide(L)' 'RQRQVVEYRFFAGMEEAEIAEVLGLSERTVRRDWVKARAWLYRELYPEAQS' A
#
# COMPACT_ATOMS: atom_id res chain seq x y z
N ARG A 1 1.47 -7.95 -5.12
CA ARG A 1 0.21 -7.33 -4.62
C ARG A 1 0.49 -6.02 -3.87
N GLN A 2 1.29 -6.01 -2.79
CA GLN A 2 1.67 -4.76 -2.09
C GLN A 2 2.25 -3.67 -3.01
N ARG A 3 3.11 -4.05 -3.99
CA ARG A 3 3.62 -3.15 -5.02
C ARG A 3 2.52 -2.44 -5.83
N GLN A 4 1.51 -3.19 -6.30
CA GLN A 4 0.41 -2.63 -7.11
C GLN A 4 -0.46 -1.67 -6.30
N VAL A 5 -0.71 -1.98 -5.02
CA VAL A 5 -1.43 -1.09 -4.10
C VAL A 5 -0.66 0.22 -3.89
N VAL A 6 0.67 0.15 -3.76
CA VAL A 6 1.52 1.34 -3.68
C VAL A 6 1.49 2.14 -4.99
N GLU A 7 1.60 1.46 -6.13
CA GLU A 7 1.59 2.11 -7.44
C GLU A 7 0.29 2.87 -7.68
N TYR A 8 -0.85 2.22 -7.46
CA TYR A 8 -2.15 2.86 -7.66
C TYR A 8 -2.40 4.00 -6.68
N ARG A 9 -2.01 3.85 -5.41
CA ARG A 9 -2.31 4.87 -4.40
C ARG A 9 -1.39 6.08 -4.47
N PHE A 10 -0.09 5.88 -4.71
CA PHE A 10 0.87 6.98 -4.75
C PHE A 10 1.09 7.57 -6.15
N PHE A 11 1.10 6.75 -7.20
CA PHE A 11 1.37 7.25 -8.56
C PHE A 11 0.10 7.51 -9.36
N ALA A 12 -0.97 6.74 -9.14
CA ALA A 12 -2.25 6.94 -9.82
C ALA A 12 -3.29 7.73 -8.99
N GLY A 13 -3.02 7.99 -7.70
CA GLY A 13 -3.90 8.77 -6.83
C GLY A 13 -5.22 8.08 -6.47
N MET A 14 -5.30 6.76 -6.62
CA MET A 14 -6.54 6.00 -6.41
C MET A 14 -6.83 5.73 -4.93
N GLU A 15 -8.12 5.67 -4.60
CA GLU A 15 -8.63 5.28 -3.28
C GLU A 15 -8.70 3.75 -3.10
N GLU A 16 -8.84 3.29 -1.84
CA GLU A 16 -8.84 1.86 -1.50
C GLU A 16 -9.94 1.07 -2.23
N ALA A 17 -11.12 1.67 -2.40
CA ALA A 17 -12.26 1.07 -3.09
C ALA A 17 -11.99 0.87 -4.59
N GLU A 18 -11.40 1.87 -5.25
CA GLU A 18 -11.06 1.79 -6.68
C GLU A 18 -9.97 0.74 -6.92
N ILE A 19 -8.98 0.68 -6.03
CA ILE A 19 -7.92 -0.34 -6.07
C ILE A 19 -8.50 -1.74 -5.84
N ALA A 20 -9.48 -1.86 -4.92
CA ALA A 20 -10.15 -3.11 -4.64
C ALA A 20 -10.92 -3.63 -5.86
N GLU A 21 -11.62 -2.74 -6.57
CA GLU A 21 -12.32 -3.04 -7.81
C GLU A 21 -11.34 -3.48 -8.91
N VAL A 22 -10.29 -2.70 -9.18
CA VAL A 22 -9.29 -3.01 -10.22
C VAL A 22 -8.56 -4.32 -9.96
N LEU A 23 -8.29 -4.66 -8.70
CA LEU A 23 -7.56 -5.88 -8.33
C LEU A 23 -8.48 -7.09 -8.06
N GLY A 24 -9.81 -6.92 -8.09
CA GLY A 24 -10.77 -7.97 -7.73
C GLY A 24 -10.61 -8.43 -6.27
N LEU A 25 -10.34 -7.49 -5.36
CA LEU A 25 -10.10 -7.74 -3.94
C LEU A 25 -11.15 -7.05 -3.07
N SER A 26 -11.22 -7.41 -1.79
CA SER A 26 -11.94 -6.60 -0.81
C SER A 26 -11.11 -5.38 -0.40
N GLU A 27 -11.77 -4.25 -0.11
CA GLU A 27 -11.14 -3.05 0.46
C GLU A 27 -10.29 -3.39 1.70
N ARG A 28 -10.78 -4.28 2.56
CA ARG A 28 -10.05 -4.76 3.74
C ARG A 28 -8.70 -5.39 3.37
N THR A 29 -8.64 -6.15 2.28
CA THR A 29 -7.41 -6.76 1.78
C THR A 29 -6.46 -5.67 1.27
N VAL A 30 -6.97 -4.71 0.50
CA VAL A 30 -6.20 -3.57 0.00
C VAL A 30 -5.61 -2.75 1.15
N ARG A 31 -6.42 -2.40 2.15
CA ARG A 31 -5.97 -1.69 3.36
C ARG A 31 -4.87 -2.44 4.10
N ARG A 32 -5.02 -3.76 4.28
CA ARG A 32 -4.00 -4.58 4.95
C ARG A 32 -2.68 -4.58 4.18
N ASP A 33 -2.75 -4.74 2.85
CA ASP A 33 -1.57 -4.75 2.00
C ASP A 33 -0.91 -3.36 1.96
N TRP A 34 -1.71 -2.29 1.98
CA TRP A 34 -1.24 -0.91 2.11
C TRP A 34 -0.48 -0.65 3.41
N VAL A 35 -1.04 -1.05 4.56
CA VAL A 35 -0.38 -0.89 5.86
C VAL A 35 0.97 -1.62 5.87
N LYS A 36 1.03 -2.84 5.34
CA LYS A 36 2.28 -3.61 5.23
C LYS A 36 3.30 -2.92 4.33
N ALA A 37 2.85 -2.43 3.17
CA ALA A 37 3.72 -1.75 2.22
C ALA A 37 4.28 -0.45 2.81
N ARG A 38 3.45 0.35 3.49
CA ARG A 38 3.86 1.57 4.17
C ARG A 38 4.84 1.29 5.31
N ALA A 39 4.60 0.24 6.11
CA ALA A 39 5.51 -0.15 7.18
C ALA A 39 6.88 -0.63 6.65
N TRP A 40 6.89 -1.36 5.53
CA TRP A 40 8.13 -1.74 4.86
C TRP A 40 8.87 -0.52 4.30
N LEU A 41 8.15 0.37 3.59
CA LEU A 41 8.72 1.60 3.02
C LEU A 41 9.30 2.51 4.10
N TYR A 42 8.59 2.67 5.21
CA TYR A 42 9.05 3.47 6.34
C TYR A 42 10.37 2.95 6.91
N ARG A 43 10.49 1.62 7.05
CA ARG A 43 11.74 1.01 7.53
C ARG A 43 12.91 1.22 6.56
N GLU A 44 12.65 1.18 5.26
CA GLU A 44 13.67 1.37 4.24
C GLU A 44 14.11 2.84 4.14
N LEU A 45 13.17 3.77 4.25
CA LEU A 45 13.44 5.21 4.14
C LEU A 45 14.02 5.82 5.42
N TYR A 46 13.74 5.21 6.58
CA TYR A 46 14.20 5.69 7.89
C TYR A 46 14.90 4.56 8.67
N PRO A 47 16.08 4.11 8.23
CA PRO A 47 16.81 3.03 8.89
C PRO A 47 17.26 3.42 10.31
N GLU A 48 17.64 4.67 10.54
CA GLU A 48 18.08 5.18 11.85
C GLU A 48 16.94 5.33 12.89
N ALA A 49 15.67 5.41 12.47
CA ALA A 49 14.53 5.56 13.39
C ALA A 49 14.13 4.27 14.13
N GLN A 50 14.87 3.17 13.88
CA GLN A 50 14.66 1.85 14.49
C GLN A 50 15.72 1.48 15.54
N SER A 51 16.71 2.35 15.81
CA SER A 51 17.71 2.19 16.88
C SER A 51 17.36 2.96 18.15
#